data_AF-A0AAD8ECL4-F1
#
_entry.id   AF-A0AAD8ECL4-F1
#
_cell.length_a   1.000
_cell.length_b   1.000
_cell.length_c   1.000
_cell.angle_alpha   90.00
_cell.angle_beta   90.00
_cell.angle_gamma   90.00
#
_symmetry.space_group_name_H-M   'P 1'
#
loop_
_entity.id
_entity.type
_entity.pdbx_description
1 polymer ?
#
loop_
_entity_poly.entity_id
_entity_poly.type
_entity_poly.pdbx_seq_one_letter_code
_entity_poly.pdbx_strand_id
1 'polypeptide(L)'
;LLSVICFLSLLRHSVKFVKMATLLVVLLVLLVIGGIEINPGPNQNEVDKYEKTKGFADMTGENYELKMSALLFLRALQTGHQFHLASNMMAAGSFDDVVLTLGDCTVFLQLKHKKNPQTVLTLQDITRDKNFRLLKYLESYIDIKQHWQNNIDLQRCGKFENAKFVIYTNAGVDEDLVDTADSIGLLNIISTGGRCVCFKQLFENLPTYKAVLSAAVNSENVAATPQLWDIVQKLHDQQVETLPKRKELKEILGHLESLGDLSRYQQFNCQLYLCIRQASEADLRDYIRSEIHSDILLDKFLAGVQNWWRTSSYYLTAKSHFWQDILNKCAATVIQPNAGINVKFTKEHCDHLRQVFTSDNRMLYIQSQCINLSTLKVLQVFQSSLLVNAKKLLTHLSEMIAVWRLGMYDVLVVKGVITDTNILKELVSVPKPKRLVITDTVHSQLYKELQFVTFNDTFCLSQLDLASQLHVLEHEVEFQGLPVKLNSLADVSLLKDIVTCDVVIELHNSLQIGQRLQDIDPCYLPRKFLRRELVNEEIFRENSIFIAVSGISEDRLAQLIPHGDQILKFDENNYAINNTCRYWIIQEGI
;
A
#
# COMPACT_ATOMS: atom_id res chain seq x y z
N LEU A 1 59.90 29.60 28.22
CA LEU A 1 59.56 28.35 27.52
C LEU A 1 58.35 27.63 28.14
N LEU A 2 58.32 27.36 29.47
CA LEU A 2 57.17 26.70 30.12
C LEU A 2 55.83 27.46 30.00
N SER A 3 55.84 28.79 30.04
CA SER A 3 54.64 29.63 29.87
C SER A 3 54.05 29.57 28.45
N VAL A 4 54.90 29.39 27.42
CA VAL A 4 54.48 29.21 26.03
C VAL A 4 53.89 27.81 25.80
N ILE A 5 54.41 26.80 26.50
CA ILE A 5 53.89 25.41 26.45
C ILE A 5 52.51 25.32 27.13
N CYS A 6 52.30 26.02 28.26
CA CYS A 6 50.98 26.12 28.89
C CYS A 6 49.96 26.85 28.01
N PHE A 7 50.37 27.95 27.35
CA PHE A 7 49.47 28.70 26.46
C PHE A 7 49.10 27.89 25.21
N LEU A 8 50.04 27.15 24.61
CA LEU A 8 49.77 26.23 23.49
C LEU A 8 48.95 25.01 23.89
N SER A 9 49.05 24.54 25.15
CA SER A 9 48.19 23.49 25.70
C SER A 9 46.75 23.97 25.91
N LEU A 10 46.58 25.19 26.43
CA LEU A 10 45.27 25.87 26.55
C LEU A 10 44.66 26.20 25.17
N LEU A 11 45.48 26.58 24.19
CA LEU A 11 45.04 26.74 22.79
C LEU A 11 44.68 25.40 22.14
N ARG A 12 45.40 24.31 22.43
CA ARG A 12 45.01 22.96 21.98
C ARG A 12 43.71 22.48 22.60
N HIS A 13 43.48 22.77 23.88
CA HIS A 13 42.24 22.41 24.55
C HIS A 13 41.05 23.25 24.09
N SER A 14 41.23 24.55 23.86
CA SER A 14 40.18 25.41 23.29
C SER A 14 39.90 25.08 21.82
N VAL A 15 40.90 24.73 21.00
CA VAL A 15 40.68 24.25 19.62
C VAL A 15 39.99 22.89 19.61
N LYS A 16 40.30 21.98 20.55
CA LYS A 16 39.55 20.73 20.71
C LYS A 16 38.12 20.97 21.18
N PHE A 17 37.90 21.94 22.07
CA PHE A 17 36.57 22.29 22.56
C PHE A 17 35.72 22.96 21.48
N VAL A 18 36.31 23.87 20.70
CA VAL A 18 35.68 24.48 19.53
C VAL A 18 35.39 23.41 18.48
N LYS A 19 36.33 22.52 18.14
CA LYS A 19 36.06 21.41 17.21
C LYS A 19 34.97 20.46 17.72
N MET A 20 34.91 20.16 19.02
CA MET A 20 33.84 19.38 19.62
C MET A 20 32.50 20.11 19.58
N ALA A 21 32.47 21.41 19.89
CA ALA A 21 31.26 22.22 19.82
C ALA A 21 30.78 22.38 18.37
N THR A 22 31.68 22.57 17.41
CA THR A 22 31.35 22.61 15.97
C THR A 22 30.90 21.24 15.49
N LEU A 23 31.52 20.14 15.93
CA LEU A 23 31.07 18.79 15.60
C LEU A 23 29.69 18.51 16.22
N LEU A 24 29.43 18.98 17.45
CA LEU A 24 28.14 18.84 18.13
C LEU A 24 27.06 19.69 17.47
N VAL A 25 27.39 20.92 17.04
CA VAL A 25 26.50 21.79 16.27
C VAL A 25 26.26 21.20 14.88
N VAL A 26 27.27 20.65 14.22
CA VAL A 26 27.10 19.93 12.94
C VAL A 26 26.31 18.64 13.14
N LEU A 27 26.48 17.92 14.26
CA LEU A 27 25.65 16.76 14.59
C LEU A 27 24.21 17.17 14.91
N LEU A 28 24.00 18.29 15.60
CA LEU A 28 22.67 18.87 15.88
C LEU A 28 22.03 19.35 14.58
N VAL A 29 22.77 20.01 13.71
CA VAL A 29 22.32 20.45 12.38
C VAL A 29 22.05 19.24 11.49
N LEU A 30 22.86 18.19 11.54
CA LEU A 30 22.62 16.92 10.84
C LEU A 30 21.52 16.07 11.49
N LEU A 31 21.20 16.27 12.77
CA LEU A 31 20.01 15.71 13.43
C LEU A 31 18.77 16.55 13.17
N VAL A 32 18.92 17.81 12.77
CA VAL A 32 17.83 18.68 12.30
C VAL A 32 17.60 18.52 10.79
N ILE A 33 18.64 18.19 10.02
CA ILE A 33 18.58 17.96 8.56
C ILE A 33 18.34 16.46 8.24
N GLY A 34 18.94 15.57 9.03
CA GLY A 34 18.84 14.11 8.91
C GLY A 34 17.94 13.46 9.97
N GLY A 35 17.55 14.22 11.00
CA GLY A 35 16.20 14.07 11.53
C GLY A 35 15.30 14.47 10.40
N ILE A 36 14.77 13.45 9.73
CA ILE A 36 13.55 13.49 8.95
C ILE A 36 12.71 14.61 9.55
N GLU A 37 12.60 15.71 8.82
CA GLU A 37 11.40 16.50 8.87
C GLU A 37 10.29 15.46 8.70
N ILE A 38 9.75 15.00 9.84
CA ILE A 38 8.32 14.89 10.00
C ILE A 38 7.89 16.34 9.86
N ASN A 39 7.93 16.83 8.63
CA ASN A 39 7.06 17.86 8.16
C ASN A 39 5.71 17.34 8.66
N PRO A 40 5.07 17.96 9.67
CA PRO A 40 3.65 17.73 9.82
C PRO A 40 3.13 18.30 8.51
N GLY A 41 3.01 17.44 7.49
CA GLY A 41 2.45 17.80 6.20
C GLY A 41 1.19 18.61 6.49
N PRO A 42 0.92 19.62 5.67
CA PRO A 42 0.04 20.75 5.99
C PRO A 42 -1.16 20.29 6.79
N ASN A 43 -1.16 20.55 8.10
CA ASN A 43 -2.09 19.98 9.08
C ASN A 43 -2.31 18.47 8.89
N GLN A 44 -1.77 17.64 9.78
CA GLN A 44 -2.45 16.38 10.09
C GLN A 44 -3.86 16.78 10.56
N ASN A 45 -4.80 16.80 9.61
CA ASN A 45 -6.21 17.06 9.79
C ASN A 45 -6.65 16.37 11.07
N GLU A 46 -7.36 17.10 11.93
CA GLU A 46 -8.00 16.60 13.15
C GLU A 46 -8.26 15.11 13.02
N VAL A 47 -7.45 14.30 13.71
CA VAL A 47 -7.61 12.84 13.65
C VAL A 47 -9.06 12.58 14.05
N ASP A 48 -9.87 12.10 13.10
CA ASP A 48 -11.33 12.12 13.20
C ASP A 48 -11.78 11.35 14.45
N LYS A 49 -12.10 12.11 15.51
CA LYS A 49 -12.67 11.59 16.75
C LYS A 49 -14.17 11.46 16.60
N TYR A 50 -14.73 10.44 17.22
CA TYR A 50 -16.16 10.27 17.41
C TYR A 50 -16.49 10.17 18.90
N GLU A 51 -17.74 10.49 19.27
CA GLU A 51 -18.19 10.31 20.64
C GLU A 51 -18.51 8.84 20.92
N LYS A 52 -17.86 8.28 21.94
CA LYS A 52 -17.96 6.86 22.29
C LYS A 52 -18.76 6.64 23.57
N THR A 53 -19.70 5.69 23.55
CA THR A 53 -20.47 5.33 24.74
C THR A 53 -19.59 4.64 25.77
N LYS A 54 -19.82 4.96 27.04
CA LYS A 54 -19.18 4.30 28.18
C LYS A 54 -20.07 3.14 28.61
N GLY A 55 -19.90 1.98 27.99
CA GLY A 55 -20.64 0.76 28.33
C GLY A 55 -19.68 -0.40 28.53
N PHE A 56 -19.85 -1.16 29.62
CA PHE A 56 -19.20 -2.45 29.83
C PHE A 56 -20.24 -3.54 29.59
N ALA A 57 -20.04 -4.37 28.57
CA ALA A 57 -20.85 -5.56 28.35
C ALA A 57 -20.25 -6.74 29.14
N ASP A 58 -20.88 -7.91 29.11
CA ASP A 58 -20.22 -9.13 29.60
C ASP A 58 -19.01 -9.44 28.71
N MET A 59 -17.91 -9.95 29.29
CA MET A 59 -16.65 -10.20 28.58
C MET A 59 -16.81 -11.02 27.28
N THR A 60 -17.80 -11.92 27.20
CA THR A 60 -18.14 -12.71 26.02
C THR A 60 -18.69 -11.86 24.89
N GLY A 61 -19.56 -10.89 25.21
CA GLY A 61 -20.13 -9.94 24.24
C GLY A 61 -19.05 -9.02 23.68
N GLU A 62 -18.19 -8.50 24.57
CA GLU A 62 -17.07 -7.64 24.18
C GLU A 62 -16.09 -8.36 23.24
N ASN A 63 -15.78 -9.64 23.51
CA ASN A 63 -14.92 -10.43 22.64
C ASN A 63 -15.54 -10.65 21.26
N TYR A 64 -16.86 -10.81 21.17
CA TYR A 64 -17.56 -10.93 19.91
C TYR A 64 -17.51 -9.64 19.10
N GLU A 65 -17.76 -8.49 19.75
CA GLU A 65 -17.67 -7.15 19.13
C GLU A 65 -16.26 -6.83 18.63
N LEU A 66 -15.25 -7.13 19.44
CA LEU A 66 -13.84 -6.95 19.12
C LEU A 66 -13.43 -7.79 17.90
N LYS A 67 -13.78 -9.08 17.89
CA LYS A 67 -13.44 -9.97 16.78
C LYS A 67 -14.19 -9.59 15.50
N MET A 68 -15.44 -9.18 15.61
CA MET A 68 -16.18 -8.67 14.45
C MET A 68 -15.54 -7.39 13.91
N SER A 69 -15.15 -6.46 14.78
CA SER A 69 -14.41 -5.25 14.38
C SER A 69 -13.10 -5.59 13.67
N ALA A 70 -12.34 -6.56 14.20
CA ALA A 70 -11.09 -7.04 13.62
C ALA A 70 -11.30 -7.65 12.22
N LEU A 71 -12.33 -8.49 12.06
CA LEU A 71 -12.68 -9.09 10.77
C LEU A 71 -13.09 -8.02 9.75
N LEU A 72 -13.95 -7.09 10.14
CA LEU A 72 -14.41 -6.01 9.28
C LEU A 72 -13.28 -5.09 8.85
N PHE A 73 -12.34 -4.79 9.74
CA PHE A 73 -11.14 -4.02 9.40
C PHE A 73 -10.33 -4.70 8.28
N LEU A 74 -10.06 -6.01 8.42
CA LEU A 74 -9.29 -6.75 7.42
C LEU A 74 -10.01 -6.83 6.07
N ARG A 75 -11.32 -7.07 6.09
CA ARG A 75 -12.12 -7.13 4.86
C ARG A 75 -12.22 -5.75 4.21
N ALA A 76 -12.37 -4.68 4.99
CA ALA A 76 -12.38 -3.32 4.46
C ALA A 76 -11.05 -2.96 3.79
N LEU A 77 -9.90 -3.33 4.38
CA LEU A 77 -8.58 -3.17 3.74
C LEU A 77 -8.51 -3.80 2.34
N GLN A 78 -9.07 -5.00 2.19
CA GLN A 78 -9.00 -5.76 0.94
C GLN A 78 -9.86 -5.16 -0.19
N THR A 79 -10.84 -4.32 0.15
CA THR A 79 -11.66 -3.66 -0.87
C THR A 79 -10.90 -2.58 -1.63
N GLY A 80 -9.81 -2.04 -1.06
CA GLY A 80 -9.09 -0.89 -1.59
C GLY A 80 -9.83 0.45 -1.49
N HIS A 81 -11.06 0.47 -0.95
CA HIS A 81 -11.81 1.70 -0.71
C HIS A 81 -11.37 2.37 0.60
N GLN A 82 -11.54 3.68 0.66
CA GLN A 82 -11.43 4.40 1.93
C GLN A 82 -12.53 3.92 2.89
N PHE A 83 -12.15 3.68 4.14
CA PHE A 83 -13.09 3.21 5.16
C PHE A 83 -12.79 3.83 6.52
N HIS A 84 -13.84 3.88 7.33
CA HIS A 84 -13.79 4.28 8.74
C HIS A 84 -14.57 3.25 9.54
N LEU A 85 -13.96 2.72 10.60
CA LEU A 85 -14.61 1.81 11.52
C LEU A 85 -14.64 2.43 12.91
N ALA A 86 -15.82 2.50 13.52
CA ALA A 86 -16.02 2.93 14.89
C ALA A 86 -16.64 1.78 15.71
N SER A 87 -16.35 1.77 17.01
CA SER A 87 -17.02 0.91 17.98
C SER A 87 -17.69 1.74 19.07
N ASN A 88 -18.88 1.30 19.48
CA ASN A 88 -19.71 1.92 20.52
C ASN A 88 -19.94 3.42 20.24
N MET A 89 -20.27 3.77 18.99
CA MET A 89 -20.47 5.16 18.57
C MET A 89 -21.78 5.72 19.13
N MET A 90 -21.74 6.75 19.97
CA MET A 90 -22.92 7.28 20.66
C MET A 90 -24.01 7.74 19.70
N ALA A 91 -23.62 8.40 18.61
CA ALA A 91 -24.56 8.88 17.60
C ALA A 91 -25.29 7.75 16.84
N ALA A 92 -24.83 6.50 16.94
CA ALA A 92 -25.47 5.33 16.32
C ALA A 92 -26.57 4.69 17.18
N GLY A 93 -26.89 5.27 18.34
CA GLY A 93 -28.01 4.84 19.18
C GLY A 93 -27.91 3.37 19.59
N SER A 94 -28.84 2.54 19.13
CA SER A 94 -28.89 1.10 19.41
C SER A 94 -28.13 0.24 18.41
N PHE A 95 -27.49 0.83 17.41
CA PHE A 95 -26.65 0.14 16.43
C PHE A 95 -25.19 0.59 16.57
N ASP A 96 -24.77 0.78 17.82
CA ASP A 96 -23.51 1.41 18.17
C ASP A 96 -22.34 0.43 18.26
N ASP A 97 -22.57 -0.86 18.44
CA ASP A 97 -21.52 -1.88 18.63
C ASP A 97 -20.40 -1.73 17.59
N VAL A 98 -20.75 -1.71 16.30
CA VAL A 98 -19.80 -1.46 15.21
C VAL A 98 -20.43 -0.63 14.10
N VAL A 99 -19.75 0.43 13.67
CA VAL A 99 -20.15 1.26 12.54
C VAL A 99 -19.03 1.25 11.49
N LEU A 100 -19.32 0.72 10.30
CA LEU A 100 -18.39 0.66 9.18
C LEU A 100 -18.88 1.55 8.04
N THR A 101 -18.13 2.59 7.73
CA THR A 101 -18.29 3.38 6.51
C THR A 101 -17.27 2.91 5.49
N LEU A 102 -17.71 2.57 4.28
CA LEU A 102 -16.90 2.10 3.17
C LEU A 102 -17.30 2.85 1.89
N GLY A 103 -16.44 3.76 1.44
CA GLY A 103 -16.82 4.73 0.41
C GLY A 103 -18.04 5.53 0.84
N ASP A 104 -19.10 5.52 0.02
CA ASP A 104 -20.35 6.26 0.25
C ASP A 104 -21.42 5.46 1.02
N CYS A 105 -21.10 4.25 1.49
CA CYS A 105 -22.04 3.36 2.16
C CYS A 105 -21.65 3.14 3.61
N THR A 106 -22.63 3.08 4.51
CA THR A 106 -22.40 2.82 5.94
C THR A 106 -23.24 1.66 6.44
N VAL A 107 -22.65 0.80 7.26
CA VAL A 107 -23.36 -0.23 8.03
C VAL A 107 -23.28 0.13 9.51
N PHE A 108 -24.44 0.22 10.14
CA PHE A 108 -24.59 0.27 11.58
C PHE A 108 -24.95 -1.13 12.09
N LEU A 109 -24.09 -1.73 12.89
CA LEU A 109 -24.27 -3.10 13.38
C LEU A 109 -24.64 -3.07 14.86
N GLN A 110 -25.68 -3.83 15.18
CA GLN A 110 -25.92 -4.34 16.51
C GLN A 110 -25.64 -5.84 16.52
N LEU A 111 -24.64 -6.26 17.29
CA LEU A 111 -24.23 -7.63 17.47
C LEU A 111 -24.98 -8.28 18.63
N LYS A 112 -25.45 -9.51 18.41
CA LYS A 112 -26.18 -10.32 19.40
C LYS A 112 -25.66 -11.74 19.38
N HIS A 113 -24.77 -12.06 20.32
CA HIS A 113 -24.20 -13.39 20.48
C HIS A 113 -25.07 -14.27 21.39
N LYS A 114 -25.39 -15.50 20.94
CA LYS A 114 -26.00 -16.55 21.76
C LYS A 114 -24.96 -17.63 22.05
N LYS A 115 -24.90 -18.09 23.29
CA LYS A 115 -24.00 -19.19 23.70
C LYS A 115 -24.35 -20.51 22.99
N ASN A 116 -25.64 -20.76 22.74
CA ASN A 116 -26.10 -21.91 21.98
C ASN A 116 -26.39 -21.48 20.51
N PRO A 117 -25.61 -21.94 19.52
CA PRO A 117 -25.84 -21.61 18.12
C PRO A 117 -27.13 -22.25 17.55
N GLN A 118 -27.69 -23.25 18.23
CA GLN A 118 -28.98 -23.84 17.85
C GLN A 118 -30.19 -23.02 18.31
N THR A 119 -29.98 -21.90 19.01
CA THR A 119 -31.07 -21.00 19.39
C THR A 119 -31.76 -20.47 18.13
N VAL A 120 -33.07 -20.65 18.05
CA VAL A 120 -33.93 -20.09 17.01
C VAL A 120 -34.72 -18.95 17.64
N LEU A 121 -34.63 -17.76 17.05
CA LEU A 121 -35.39 -16.61 17.46
C LEU A 121 -36.84 -16.75 16.99
N THR A 122 -37.76 -16.64 17.94
CA THR A 122 -39.19 -16.59 17.71
C THR A 122 -39.66 -15.14 17.54
N LEU A 123 -40.89 -14.94 17.08
CA LEU A 123 -41.47 -13.61 16.99
C LEU A 123 -41.64 -12.97 18.38
N GLN A 124 -41.87 -13.78 19.40
CA GLN A 124 -41.89 -13.33 20.78
C GLN A 124 -40.52 -12.76 21.19
N ASP A 125 -39.41 -13.36 20.74
CA ASP A 125 -38.09 -12.81 21.01
C ASP A 125 -37.89 -11.46 20.32
N ILE A 126 -38.34 -11.33 19.07
CA ILE A 126 -38.20 -10.09 18.29
C ILE A 126 -39.10 -8.96 18.84
N THR A 127 -40.27 -9.30 19.39
CA THR A 127 -41.26 -8.31 19.87
C THR A 127 -41.17 -8.03 21.36
N ARG A 128 -40.81 -9.03 22.19
CA ARG A 128 -40.86 -8.96 23.66
C ARG A 128 -39.52 -9.16 24.36
N ASP A 129 -38.58 -9.96 23.81
CA ASP A 129 -37.27 -10.15 24.45
C ASP A 129 -36.52 -8.82 24.46
N LYS A 130 -36.01 -8.43 25.64
CA LYS A 130 -35.16 -7.27 25.84
C LYS A 130 -33.97 -7.23 24.86
N ASN A 131 -33.52 -8.38 24.37
CA ASN A 131 -32.37 -8.50 23.49
C ASN A 131 -32.64 -8.16 22.02
N PHE A 132 -33.87 -8.35 21.50
CA PHE A 132 -34.19 -8.20 20.07
C PHE A 132 -35.36 -7.26 19.78
N ARG A 133 -35.73 -6.39 20.73
CA ARG A 133 -36.89 -5.48 20.63
C ARG A 133 -36.84 -4.62 19.36
N LEU A 134 -37.62 -5.00 18.35
CA LEU A 134 -37.70 -4.31 17.06
C LEU A 134 -38.09 -2.83 17.18
N LEU A 135 -38.94 -2.49 18.15
CA LEU A 135 -39.34 -1.10 18.44
C LEU A 135 -38.13 -0.23 18.84
N LYS A 136 -37.24 -0.76 19.69
CA LYS A 136 -36.02 -0.06 20.12
C LYS A 136 -35.16 0.31 18.90
N TYR A 137 -35.05 -0.61 17.96
CA TYR A 137 -34.29 -0.41 16.72
C TYR A 137 -34.94 0.61 15.79
N LEU A 138 -36.28 0.63 15.69
CA LEU A 138 -36.98 1.68 14.97
C LEU A 138 -36.75 3.05 15.62
N GLU A 139 -36.97 3.17 16.94
CA GLU A 139 -36.79 4.43 17.67
C GLU A 139 -35.38 4.98 17.45
N SER A 140 -34.38 4.11 17.56
CA SER A 140 -32.99 4.46 17.27
C SER A 140 -32.79 4.89 15.81
N TYR A 141 -33.39 4.20 14.84
CA TYR A 141 -33.29 4.57 13.42
C TYR A 141 -33.89 5.95 13.16
N ILE A 142 -35.06 6.25 13.75
CA ILE A 142 -35.72 7.55 13.63
C ILE A 142 -34.84 8.65 14.24
N ASP A 143 -34.26 8.39 15.42
CA ASP A 143 -33.38 9.32 16.10
C ASP A 143 -32.11 9.64 15.28
N ILE A 144 -31.44 8.60 14.77
CA ILE A 144 -30.28 8.73 13.86
C ILE A 144 -30.65 9.56 12.63
N LYS A 145 -31.81 9.28 12.02
CA LYS A 145 -32.29 10.03 10.84
C LYS A 145 -32.53 11.50 11.15
N GLN A 146 -33.14 11.81 12.30
CA GLN A 146 -33.43 13.19 12.72
C GLN A 146 -32.17 14.00 12.96
N HIS A 147 -31.12 13.35 13.48
CA HIS A 147 -29.85 14.00 13.80
C HIS A 147 -28.81 13.91 12.68
N TRP A 148 -29.08 13.23 11.57
CA TRP A 148 -28.10 12.93 10.52
C TRP A 148 -27.37 14.17 9.99
N GLN A 149 -28.10 15.26 9.77
CA GLN A 149 -27.53 16.51 9.25
C GLN A 149 -26.90 17.40 10.32
N ASN A 150 -27.16 17.15 11.61
CA ASN A 150 -26.77 18.05 12.70
C ASN A 150 -25.70 17.44 13.62
N ASN A 151 -25.50 16.13 13.57
CA ASN A 151 -24.48 15.42 14.33
C ASN A 151 -23.22 15.19 13.46
N ILE A 152 -22.06 15.65 13.93
CA ILE A 152 -20.80 15.59 13.19
C ILE A 152 -20.34 14.15 12.87
N ASP A 153 -20.62 13.20 13.77
CA ASP A 153 -20.24 11.79 13.58
C ASP A 153 -21.11 11.12 12.50
N LEU A 154 -22.40 11.49 12.43
CA LEU A 154 -23.32 11.00 11.40
C LEU A 154 -23.05 11.64 10.03
N GLN A 155 -22.66 12.91 9.98
CA GLN A 155 -22.26 13.56 8.72
C GLN A 155 -21.10 12.84 8.04
N ARG A 156 -20.19 12.24 8.81
CA ARG A 156 -19.08 11.41 8.29
C ARG A 156 -19.52 10.05 7.76
N CYS A 157 -20.73 9.61 8.07
CA CYS A 157 -21.32 8.37 7.56
C CYS A 157 -21.97 8.56 6.17
N GLY A 158 -21.71 9.69 5.50
CA GLY A 158 -22.19 9.94 4.14
C GLY A 158 -23.68 10.21 4.07
N LYS A 159 -24.34 9.64 3.05
CA LYS A 159 -25.78 9.85 2.81
C LYS A 159 -26.60 8.84 3.59
N PHE A 160 -27.66 9.31 4.26
CA PHE A 160 -28.55 8.45 5.03
C PHE A 160 -29.20 7.34 4.19
N GLU A 161 -29.49 7.61 2.91
CA GLU A 161 -30.10 6.66 1.99
C GLU A 161 -29.18 5.45 1.73
N ASN A 162 -27.86 5.65 1.84
CA ASN A 162 -26.85 4.61 1.66
C ASN A 162 -26.53 3.87 2.97
N ALA A 163 -27.10 4.30 4.10
CA ALA A 163 -26.92 3.61 5.37
C ALA A 163 -27.77 2.33 5.43
N LYS A 164 -27.20 1.30 6.06
CA LYS A 164 -27.82 0.01 6.33
C LYS A 164 -27.73 -0.26 7.83
N PHE A 165 -28.82 -0.75 8.39
CA PHE A 165 -28.94 -1.06 9.81
C PHE A 165 -29.03 -2.58 9.94
N VAL A 166 -28.13 -3.19 10.69
CA VAL A 166 -28.00 -4.64 10.72
C VAL A 166 -28.04 -5.13 12.15
N ILE A 167 -28.96 -6.07 12.41
CA ILE A 167 -28.92 -6.91 13.60
C ILE A 167 -28.18 -8.18 13.21
N TYR A 168 -27.03 -8.43 13.82
CA TYR A 168 -26.14 -9.53 13.47
C TYR A 168 -26.08 -10.55 14.60
N THR A 169 -26.41 -11.80 14.30
CA THR A 169 -26.50 -12.86 15.31
C THR A 169 -26.10 -14.22 14.77
N ASN A 170 -25.54 -15.04 15.65
CA ASN A 170 -25.29 -16.46 15.38
C ASN A 170 -26.53 -17.35 15.56
N ALA A 171 -27.64 -16.80 16.09
CA ALA A 171 -28.90 -17.51 16.22
C ALA A 171 -29.62 -17.69 14.87
N GLY A 172 -30.44 -18.73 14.75
CA GLY A 172 -31.44 -18.84 13.69
C GLY A 172 -32.63 -17.92 13.93
N VAL A 173 -33.53 -17.85 12.96
CA VAL A 173 -34.89 -17.30 13.12
C VAL A 173 -35.86 -18.30 12.54
N ASP A 174 -37.08 -18.29 13.05
CA ASP A 174 -38.20 -19.01 12.45
C ASP A 174 -38.44 -18.51 11.02
N GLU A 175 -38.54 -19.44 10.07
CA GLU A 175 -38.59 -19.12 8.63
C GLU A 175 -39.91 -18.45 8.24
N ASP A 176 -40.98 -18.68 8.99
CA ASP A 176 -42.29 -18.07 8.75
C ASP A 176 -42.34 -16.56 9.08
N LEU A 177 -41.27 -16.02 9.67
CA LEU A 177 -41.24 -14.62 10.14
C LEU A 177 -40.49 -13.68 9.20
N VAL A 178 -39.73 -14.23 8.25
CA VAL A 178 -38.72 -13.45 7.53
C VAL A 178 -38.68 -13.81 6.06
N ASP A 179 -38.38 -12.80 5.25
CA ASP A 179 -38.14 -12.98 3.82
C ASP A 179 -36.64 -13.03 3.56
N THR A 180 -36.23 -13.84 2.57
CA THR A 180 -34.84 -13.83 2.11
C THR A 180 -34.56 -12.47 1.47
N ALA A 181 -33.55 -11.77 2.00
CA ALA A 181 -33.11 -10.52 1.40
C ALA A 181 -32.04 -10.80 0.34
N ASP A 182 -32.14 -10.13 -0.81
CA ASP A 182 -31.07 -10.17 -1.80
C ASP A 182 -29.77 -9.66 -1.16
N SER A 183 -28.70 -10.42 -1.32
CA SER A 183 -27.36 -10.02 -0.90
C SER A 183 -26.94 -8.79 -1.71
N ILE A 184 -26.98 -7.62 -1.07
CA ILE A 184 -26.42 -6.38 -1.61
C ILE A 184 -24.96 -6.29 -1.16
N GLY A 185 -24.05 -5.89 -2.06
CA GLY A 185 -22.59 -6.05 -1.93
C GLY A 185 -21.95 -5.72 -0.56
N LEU A 186 -22.42 -4.70 0.15
CA LEU A 186 -21.91 -4.34 1.48
C LEU A 186 -22.21 -5.39 2.56
N LEU A 187 -23.33 -6.10 2.44
CA LEU A 187 -23.69 -7.21 3.34
C LEU A 187 -22.72 -8.40 3.18
N ASN A 188 -22.06 -8.54 2.03
CA ASN A 188 -21.06 -9.60 1.84
C ASN A 188 -19.80 -9.37 2.67
N ILE A 189 -19.46 -8.12 2.97
CA ILE A 189 -18.30 -7.79 3.83
C ILE A 189 -18.55 -8.24 5.27
N ILE A 190 -19.79 -8.16 5.74
CA ILE A 190 -20.12 -8.54 7.12
C ILE A 190 -20.52 -10.03 7.25
N SER A 191 -20.89 -10.69 6.16
CA SER A 191 -21.38 -12.08 6.19
C SER A 191 -20.29 -13.09 6.56
N THR A 192 -20.63 -14.07 7.37
CA THR A 192 -19.73 -15.19 7.76
C THR A 192 -20.40 -16.55 7.53
N GLY A 193 -21.14 -16.68 6.42
CA GLY A 193 -21.77 -17.94 5.99
C GLY A 193 -23.24 -18.12 6.38
N GLY A 194 -23.81 -17.17 7.12
CA GLY A 194 -25.25 -17.18 7.46
C GLY A 194 -26.15 -16.59 6.36
N ARG A 195 -27.40 -16.31 6.71
CA ARG A 195 -28.39 -15.67 5.81
C ARG A 195 -28.68 -14.23 6.24
N CYS A 196 -28.99 -13.37 5.27
CA CYS A 196 -29.57 -12.05 5.52
C CYS A 196 -31.05 -12.11 5.21
N VAL A 197 -31.87 -11.62 6.13
CA VAL A 197 -33.33 -11.64 6.01
C VAL A 197 -33.93 -10.29 6.40
N CYS A 198 -35.16 -10.02 5.98
CA CYS A 198 -35.92 -8.83 6.36
C CYS A 198 -37.30 -9.19 6.93
N PHE A 199 -37.96 -8.22 7.58
CA PHE A 199 -39.23 -8.43 8.28
C PHE A 199 -40.44 -7.98 7.47
N LYS A 200 -40.36 -8.06 6.14
CA LYS A 200 -41.39 -7.51 5.25
C LYS A 200 -42.76 -8.13 5.49
N GLN A 201 -42.86 -9.46 5.53
CA GLN A 201 -44.12 -10.15 5.88
C GLN A 201 -44.68 -9.73 7.25
N LEU A 202 -43.84 -9.58 8.27
CA LEU A 202 -44.29 -9.18 9.61
C LEU A 202 -44.96 -7.80 9.58
N PHE A 203 -44.34 -6.83 8.88
CA PHE A 203 -44.87 -5.47 8.80
C PHE A 203 -46.11 -5.37 7.92
N GLU A 204 -46.17 -6.10 6.80
CA GLU A 204 -47.34 -6.12 5.93
C GLU A 204 -48.57 -6.70 6.65
N ASN A 205 -48.38 -7.68 7.52
CA ASN A 205 -49.47 -8.31 8.26
C ASN A 205 -49.83 -7.60 9.58
N LEU A 206 -49.04 -6.64 10.07
CA LEU A 206 -49.27 -6.00 11.37
C LEU A 206 -50.67 -5.35 11.50
N PRO A 207 -51.21 -4.63 10.50
CA PRO A 207 -52.55 -4.06 10.59
C PRO A 207 -53.62 -5.14 10.78
N THR A 208 -53.49 -6.26 10.05
CA THR A 208 -54.37 -7.42 10.18
C THR A 208 -54.27 -8.03 11.57
N TYR A 209 -53.05 -8.19 12.10
CA TYR A 209 -52.83 -8.73 13.44
C TYR A 209 -53.50 -7.87 14.53
N LYS A 210 -53.35 -6.54 14.43
CA LYS A 210 -54.00 -5.59 15.34
C LYS A 210 -55.52 -5.68 15.26
N ALA A 211 -56.08 -5.76 14.06
CA ALA A 211 -57.53 -5.83 13.86
C ALA A 211 -58.12 -7.11 14.47
N VAL A 212 -57.51 -8.27 14.22
CA VAL A 212 -57.98 -9.56 14.75
C VAL A 212 -57.86 -9.62 16.26
N LEU A 213 -56.73 -9.18 16.84
CA LEU A 213 -56.55 -9.14 18.29
C LEU A 213 -57.48 -8.13 18.96
N SER A 214 -57.71 -6.95 18.36
CA SER A 214 -58.66 -5.96 18.87
C SER A 214 -60.08 -6.50 18.89
N ALA A 215 -60.52 -7.18 17.81
CA ALA A 215 -61.82 -7.84 17.77
C ALA A 215 -61.95 -8.91 18.87
N ALA A 216 -60.91 -9.73 19.07
CA ALA A 216 -60.88 -10.76 20.11
C ALA A 216 -60.92 -10.18 21.54
N VAL A 217 -60.17 -9.10 21.78
CA VAL A 217 -60.11 -8.42 23.10
C VAL A 217 -61.41 -7.67 23.41
N ASN A 218 -62.15 -7.20 22.41
CA ASN A 218 -63.41 -6.46 22.61
C ASN A 218 -64.64 -7.37 22.72
N SER A 219 -64.57 -8.63 22.27
CA SER A 219 -65.66 -9.59 22.41
C SER A 219 -65.88 -10.01 23.88
N GLU A 220 -67.15 -10.21 24.27
CA GLU A 220 -67.51 -10.78 25.58
C GLU A 220 -67.08 -12.24 25.71
N ASN A 221 -67.18 -13.00 24.61
CA ASN A 221 -66.72 -14.38 24.50
C ASN A 221 -65.67 -14.47 23.39
N VAL A 222 -64.44 -14.80 23.77
CA VAL A 222 -63.34 -14.92 22.79
C VAL A 222 -63.55 -16.18 21.95
N ALA A 223 -64.06 -16.00 20.73
CA ALA A 223 -64.23 -17.08 19.78
C ALA A 223 -62.87 -17.48 19.20
N ALA A 224 -62.56 -18.77 19.26
CA ALA A 224 -61.29 -19.33 18.81
C ALA A 224 -61.28 -19.48 17.29
N THR A 225 -61.23 -18.35 16.58
CA THR A 225 -61.19 -18.35 15.11
C THR A 225 -59.83 -18.88 14.60
N PRO A 226 -59.78 -19.53 13.43
CA PRO A 226 -58.51 -19.99 12.86
C PRO A 226 -57.46 -18.88 12.70
N GLN A 227 -57.89 -17.67 12.35
CA GLN A 227 -57.01 -16.51 12.22
C GLN A 227 -56.45 -16.05 13.57
N LEU A 228 -57.29 -15.99 14.62
CA LEU A 228 -56.83 -15.65 15.95
C LEU A 228 -55.85 -16.71 16.48
N TRP A 229 -56.11 -17.99 16.21
CA TRP A 229 -55.20 -19.08 16.53
C TRP A 229 -53.84 -18.94 15.86
N ASP A 230 -53.80 -18.73 14.55
CA ASP A 230 -52.56 -18.51 13.79
C ASP A 230 -51.76 -17.31 14.35
N ILE A 231 -52.46 -16.20 14.60
CA ILE A 231 -51.85 -14.98 15.15
C ILE A 231 -51.31 -15.20 16.56
N VAL A 232 -52.05 -15.91 17.42
CA VAL A 232 -51.61 -16.26 18.77
C VAL A 232 -50.42 -17.20 18.74
N GLN A 233 -50.45 -18.23 17.90
CA GLN A 233 -49.34 -19.19 17.76
C GLN A 233 -48.07 -18.48 17.29
N LYS A 234 -48.21 -17.51 16.37
CA LYS A 234 -47.10 -16.68 15.91
C LYS A 234 -46.60 -15.69 16.97
N LEU A 235 -47.49 -14.98 17.66
CA LEU A 235 -47.12 -13.85 18.54
C LEU A 235 -46.92 -14.20 20.02
N HIS A 236 -47.41 -15.36 20.47
CA HIS A 236 -47.38 -15.77 21.87
C HIS A 236 -46.49 -16.99 22.09
N ASP A 237 -46.90 -18.16 21.60
CA ASP A 237 -46.15 -19.40 21.73
C ASP A 237 -46.71 -20.42 20.73
N GLN A 238 -45.82 -21.06 19.98
CA GLN A 238 -46.17 -22.03 18.93
C GLN A 238 -46.83 -23.30 19.51
N GLN A 239 -46.61 -23.61 20.78
CA GLN A 239 -47.11 -24.81 21.45
C GLN A 239 -48.38 -24.56 22.28
N VAL A 240 -49.03 -23.40 22.09
CA VAL A 240 -50.24 -23.07 22.83
C VAL A 240 -51.37 -24.03 22.45
N GLU A 241 -51.73 -24.94 23.36
CA GLU A 241 -52.86 -25.86 23.20
C GLU A 241 -54.21 -25.21 23.51
N THR A 242 -54.22 -24.10 24.25
CA THR A 242 -55.45 -23.40 24.67
C THR A 242 -55.34 -21.90 24.45
N LEU A 243 -56.39 -21.27 23.94
CA LEU A 243 -56.37 -19.85 23.61
C LEU A 243 -56.05 -18.99 24.85
N PRO A 244 -55.11 -18.03 24.77
CA PRO A 244 -54.75 -17.15 25.88
C PRO A 244 -55.96 -16.43 26.46
N LYS A 245 -55.91 -16.15 27.76
CA LYS A 245 -56.99 -15.41 28.42
C LYS A 245 -57.08 -14.00 27.84
N ARG A 246 -58.26 -13.38 27.91
CA ARG A 246 -58.49 -11.99 27.44
C ARG A 246 -57.44 -10.99 27.95
N LYS A 247 -56.97 -11.17 29.18
CA LYS A 247 -55.89 -10.35 29.77
C LYS A 247 -54.58 -10.47 28.98
N GLU A 248 -54.17 -11.69 28.65
CA GLU A 248 -52.96 -11.97 27.88
C GLU A 248 -53.11 -11.43 26.46
N LEU A 249 -54.25 -11.66 25.79
CA LEU A 249 -54.53 -11.09 24.46
C LEU A 249 -54.46 -9.57 24.44
N LYS A 250 -54.94 -8.91 25.51
CA LYS A 250 -54.83 -7.46 25.68
C LYS A 250 -53.38 -7.01 25.85
N GLU A 251 -52.55 -7.80 26.51
CA GLU A 251 -51.10 -7.56 26.61
C GLU A 251 -50.42 -7.74 25.23
N ILE A 252 -50.77 -8.76 24.45
CA ILE A 252 -50.26 -8.93 23.07
C ILE A 252 -50.64 -7.71 22.21
N LEU A 253 -51.92 -7.33 22.24
CA LEU A 253 -52.44 -6.20 21.49
C LEU A 253 -51.75 -4.90 21.89
N GLY A 254 -51.60 -4.63 23.20
CA GLY A 254 -50.91 -3.44 23.69
C GLY A 254 -49.47 -3.34 23.19
N HIS A 255 -48.76 -4.47 23.08
CA HIS A 255 -47.42 -4.49 22.48
C HIS A 255 -47.46 -4.17 20.98
N LEU A 256 -48.37 -4.76 20.21
CA LEU A 256 -48.51 -4.43 18.79
C LEU A 256 -48.89 -2.97 18.58
N GLU A 257 -49.82 -2.45 19.39
CA GLU A 257 -50.26 -1.05 19.35
C GLU A 257 -49.09 -0.10 19.64
N SER A 258 -48.19 -0.47 20.55
CA SER A 258 -46.97 0.33 20.83
C SER A 258 -46.03 0.48 19.62
N LEU A 259 -46.15 -0.38 18.60
CA LEU A 259 -45.41 -0.24 17.35
C LEU A 259 -45.93 0.90 16.45
N GLY A 260 -47.08 1.52 16.76
CA GLY A 260 -47.65 2.65 16.01
C GLY A 260 -48.29 2.29 14.66
N ASP A 261 -48.55 3.29 13.81
CA ASP A 261 -49.22 3.12 12.51
C ASP A 261 -48.31 2.55 11.40
N LEU A 262 -47.04 2.32 11.73
CA LEU A 262 -45.99 1.84 10.84
C LEU A 262 -45.76 2.64 9.55
N SER A 263 -46.34 3.83 9.38
CA SER A 263 -46.17 4.63 8.15
C SER A 263 -44.69 4.96 7.88
N ARG A 264 -43.92 5.19 8.95
CA ARG A 264 -42.46 5.43 8.93
C ARG A 264 -41.61 4.16 8.74
N TYR A 265 -42.21 2.97 8.84
CA TYR A 265 -41.48 1.70 8.77
C TYR A 265 -41.13 1.29 7.34
N GLN A 266 -41.81 1.79 6.31
CA GLN A 266 -41.49 1.38 4.94
C GLN A 266 -40.03 1.66 4.59
N GLN A 267 -39.52 2.86 4.92
CA GLN A 267 -38.13 3.20 4.70
C GLN A 267 -37.18 2.42 5.62
N PHE A 268 -37.54 2.29 6.90
CA PHE A 268 -36.76 1.50 7.86
C PHE A 268 -36.60 0.05 7.40
N ASN A 269 -37.68 -0.59 6.94
CA ASN A 269 -37.69 -1.97 6.49
C ASN A 269 -36.86 -2.19 5.21
N CYS A 270 -36.69 -1.16 4.37
CA CYS A 270 -35.77 -1.22 3.23
C CYS A 270 -34.27 -1.12 3.62
N GLN A 271 -33.98 -0.62 4.83
CA GLN A 271 -32.62 -0.40 5.32
C GLN A 271 -32.23 -1.31 6.50
N LEU A 272 -33.19 -1.96 7.16
CA LEU A 272 -32.98 -2.92 8.25
C LEU A 272 -32.79 -4.34 7.71
N TYR A 273 -31.73 -5.01 8.16
CA TYR A 273 -31.45 -6.41 7.86
C TYR A 273 -31.20 -7.18 9.15
N LEU A 274 -31.61 -8.44 9.16
CA LEU A 274 -31.24 -9.40 10.20
C LEU A 274 -30.29 -10.43 9.58
N CYS A 275 -29.04 -10.43 10.02
CA CYS A 275 -28.04 -11.43 9.65
C CYS A 275 -28.10 -12.57 10.68
N ILE A 276 -28.65 -13.71 10.29
CA ILE A 276 -28.84 -14.89 11.14
C ILE A 276 -27.84 -16.00 10.84
N ARG A 277 -27.69 -16.93 11.78
CA ARG A 277 -26.80 -18.11 11.68
C ARG A 277 -25.37 -17.72 11.28
N GLN A 278 -24.93 -16.57 11.75
CA GLN A 278 -23.58 -16.09 11.53
C GLN A 278 -22.58 -16.81 12.45
N ALA A 279 -21.30 -16.58 12.22
CA ALA A 279 -20.19 -17.21 12.92
C ALA A 279 -20.28 -16.99 14.43
N SER A 280 -19.92 -18.02 15.20
CA SER A 280 -19.73 -17.88 16.64
C SER A 280 -18.47 -17.08 16.96
N GLU A 281 -18.30 -16.72 18.24
CA GLU A 281 -17.08 -16.02 18.72
C GLU A 281 -15.80 -16.82 18.45
N ALA A 282 -15.86 -18.16 18.48
CA ALA A 282 -14.74 -19.03 18.12
C ALA A 282 -14.47 -18.98 16.61
N ASP A 283 -15.50 -19.17 15.80
CA ASP A 283 -15.39 -19.21 14.34
C ASP A 283 -14.88 -17.87 13.77
N LEU A 284 -15.26 -16.73 14.36
CA LEU A 284 -14.74 -15.43 13.95
C LEU A 284 -13.21 -15.36 14.03
N ARG A 285 -12.58 -16.02 15.02
CA ARG A 285 -11.10 -16.08 15.09
C ARG A 285 -10.52 -16.81 13.88
N ASP A 286 -11.18 -17.87 13.44
CA ASP A 286 -10.73 -18.65 12.29
C ASP A 286 -10.91 -17.87 10.98
N TYR A 287 -11.98 -17.07 10.86
CA TYR A 287 -12.12 -16.10 9.77
C TYR A 287 -11.02 -15.04 9.80
N ILE A 288 -10.70 -14.45 10.97
CA ILE A 288 -9.61 -13.45 11.05
C ILE A 288 -8.27 -14.09 10.67
N ARG A 289 -8.00 -15.32 11.14
CA ARG A 289 -6.80 -16.08 10.76
C ARG A 289 -6.76 -16.31 9.26
N SER A 290 -7.87 -16.71 8.65
CA SER A 290 -7.97 -16.95 7.22
C SER A 290 -7.92 -15.67 6.39
N GLU A 291 -8.20 -14.49 6.94
CA GLU A 291 -7.96 -13.23 6.24
C GLU A 291 -6.48 -12.79 6.31
N ILE A 292 -5.81 -12.97 7.46
CA ILE A 292 -4.41 -12.56 7.65
C ILE A 292 -3.40 -13.53 7.01
N HIS A 293 -3.70 -14.83 6.98
CA HIS A 293 -2.79 -15.88 6.52
C HIS A 293 -1.47 -16.00 7.32
N SER A 294 -1.38 -15.42 8.52
CA SER A 294 -0.17 -15.46 9.35
C SER A 294 -0.50 -15.44 10.85
N ASP A 295 -0.18 -16.53 11.55
CA ASP A 295 -0.40 -16.64 13.01
C ASP A 295 0.49 -15.67 13.80
N ILE A 296 1.70 -15.37 13.31
CA ILE A 296 2.63 -14.42 13.94
C ILE A 296 2.01 -13.00 13.96
N LEU A 297 1.30 -12.65 12.89
CA LEU A 297 0.62 -11.37 12.76
C LEU A 297 -0.72 -11.33 13.51
N LEU A 298 -1.42 -12.46 13.56
CA LEU A 298 -2.75 -12.57 14.15
C LEU A 298 -2.80 -12.03 15.59
N ASP A 299 -1.89 -12.48 16.46
CA ASP A 299 -1.93 -12.10 17.87
C ASP A 299 -1.58 -10.61 18.08
N LYS A 300 -0.60 -10.09 17.32
CA LYS A 300 -0.24 -8.65 17.35
C LYS A 300 -1.39 -7.78 16.85
N PHE A 301 -2.05 -8.21 15.78
CA PHE A 301 -3.19 -7.51 15.20
C PHE A 301 -4.36 -7.47 16.17
N LEU A 302 -4.76 -8.62 16.74
CA LEU A 302 -5.85 -8.71 17.70
C LEU A 302 -5.56 -7.86 18.95
N ALA A 303 -4.33 -7.86 19.46
CA ALA A 303 -3.94 -6.99 20.58
C ALA A 303 -4.05 -5.50 20.22
N GLY A 304 -3.68 -5.12 18.99
CA GLY A 304 -3.83 -3.75 18.49
C GLY A 304 -5.29 -3.31 18.38
N VAL A 305 -6.14 -4.14 17.79
CA VAL A 305 -7.59 -3.90 17.69
C VAL A 305 -8.23 -3.87 19.09
N GLN A 306 -7.84 -4.75 20.00
CA GLN A 306 -8.31 -4.75 21.38
C GLN A 306 -7.97 -3.43 22.09
N ASN A 307 -6.73 -2.97 21.96
CA ASN A 307 -6.30 -1.72 22.57
C ASN A 307 -7.07 -0.53 21.98
N TRP A 308 -7.23 -0.49 20.66
CA TRP A 308 -8.06 0.50 19.97
C TRP A 308 -9.51 0.46 20.49
N TRP A 309 -10.14 -0.71 20.49
CA TRP A 309 -11.53 -0.89 20.92
C TRP A 309 -11.74 -0.45 22.37
N ARG A 310 -10.77 -0.66 23.28
CA ARG A 310 -10.92 -0.25 24.70
C ARG A 310 -10.68 1.23 24.95
N THR A 311 -9.70 1.83 24.26
CA THR A 311 -9.13 3.12 24.69
C THR A 311 -9.31 4.24 23.68
N SER A 312 -9.61 3.91 22.43
CA SER A 312 -9.68 4.88 21.35
C SER A 312 -11.10 5.38 21.12
N SER A 313 -11.20 6.69 20.87
CA SER A 313 -12.36 7.38 20.30
C SER A 313 -12.09 7.83 18.86
N TYR A 314 -11.04 7.30 18.22
CA TYR A 314 -10.68 7.59 16.84
C TYR A 314 -11.15 6.45 15.93
N TYR A 315 -11.57 6.79 14.71
CA TYR A 315 -11.89 5.78 13.71
C TYR A 315 -10.67 4.92 13.39
N LEU A 316 -10.90 3.62 13.27
CA LEU A 316 -9.93 2.68 12.73
C LEU A 316 -9.94 2.77 11.21
N THR A 317 -8.76 2.94 10.62
CA THR A 317 -8.56 3.14 9.17
C THR A 317 -7.30 2.41 8.72
N ALA A 318 -7.07 2.32 7.41
CA ALA A 318 -5.83 1.75 6.88
C ALA A 318 -4.56 2.45 7.42
N LYS A 319 -4.65 3.71 7.87
CA LYS A 319 -3.53 4.51 8.40
C LYS A 319 -3.34 4.39 9.91
N SER A 320 -4.13 3.57 10.60
CA SER A 320 -4.02 3.42 12.06
C SER A 320 -2.61 3.00 12.48
N HIS A 321 -2.05 3.73 13.46
CA HIS A 321 -0.63 3.63 13.81
C HIS A 321 -0.19 2.21 14.18
N PHE A 322 -0.93 1.50 15.04
CA PHE A 322 -0.54 0.14 15.43
C PHE A 322 -0.49 -0.81 14.23
N TRP A 323 -1.37 -0.62 13.25
CA TRP A 323 -1.42 -1.44 12.04
C TRP A 323 -0.23 -1.13 11.14
N GLN A 324 0.07 0.15 10.95
CA GLN A 324 1.26 0.60 10.22
C GLN A 324 2.55 0.09 10.89
N ASP A 325 2.64 0.10 12.22
CA ASP A 325 3.77 -0.46 12.95
C ASP A 325 3.94 -1.96 12.72
N ILE A 326 2.83 -2.72 12.75
CA ILE A 326 2.86 -4.16 12.49
C ILE A 326 3.36 -4.41 11.06
N LEU A 327 2.80 -3.72 10.08
CA LEU A 327 3.18 -3.85 8.68
C LEU A 327 4.64 -3.44 8.45
N ASN A 328 5.08 -2.30 9.00
CA ASN A 328 6.45 -1.81 8.83
C ASN A 328 7.47 -2.74 9.49
N LYS A 329 7.18 -3.28 10.68
CA LYS A 329 8.05 -4.26 11.33
C LYS A 329 8.17 -5.54 10.51
N CYS A 330 7.07 -6.03 9.94
CA CYS A 330 7.09 -7.22 9.08
C CYS A 330 7.70 -6.94 7.71
N ALA A 331 7.50 -5.76 7.14
CA ALA A 331 8.14 -5.33 5.91
C ALA A 331 9.66 -5.19 6.10
N ALA A 332 10.13 -4.71 7.26
CA ALA A 332 11.55 -4.56 7.54
C ALA A 332 12.32 -5.89 7.58
N THR A 333 11.68 -7.01 7.96
CA THR A 333 12.36 -8.32 8.00
C THR A 333 12.56 -8.91 6.60
N VAL A 334 11.68 -8.54 5.67
CA VAL A 334 11.59 -9.15 4.34
C VAL A 334 12.13 -8.30 3.22
N ILE A 335 12.00 -6.97 3.34
CA ILE A 335 12.36 -6.04 2.28
C ILE A 335 13.84 -6.23 2.02
N GLN A 336 14.16 -6.39 0.75
CA GLN A 336 15.54 -6.32 0.31
C GLN A 336 15.85 -4.85 0.03
N PRO A 337 16.90 -4.26 0.65
CA PRO A 337 17.37 -2.97 0.21
C PRO A 337 17.77 -3.08 -1.26
N ASN A 338 17.44 -2.05 -2.05
CA ASN A 338 17.93 -1.96 -3.41
C ASN A 338 19.47 -2.03 -3.41
N ALA A 339 20.07 -2.56 -4.47
CA ALA A 339 21.49 -2.90 -4.56
C ALA A 339 22.45 -1.69 -4.56
N GLY A 340 22.03 -0.52 -4.04
CA GLY A 340 22.85 0.69 -3.97
C GLY A 340 23.09 1.38 -5.31
N ILE A 341 22.49 0.86 -6.40
CA ILE A 341 22.70 1.38 -7.75
C ILE A 341 21.98 2.72 -7.87
N ASN A 342 22.76 3.80 -7.96
CA ASN A 342 22.27 5.17 -8.05
C ASN A 342 22.13 5.61 -9.51
N VAL A 343 21.27 4.93 -10.27
CA VAL A 343 20.91 5.32 -11.64
C VAL A 343 19.41 5.49 -11.78
N LYS A 344 19.00 6.39 -12.66
CA LYS A 344 17.60 6.69 -12.98
C LYS A 344 17.36 6.43 -14.45
N PHE A 345 16.22 5.83 -14.76
CA PHE A 345 15.73 5.65 -16.11
C PHE A 345 15.00 6.91 -16.59
N THR A 346 15.03 7.17 -17.90
CA THR A 346 14.31 8.29 -18.50
C THR A 346 12.82 8.18 -18.23
N LYS A 347 12.14 9.33 -18.13
CA LYS A 347 10.69 9.38 -17.98
C LYS A 347 9.98 8.64 -19.13
N GLU A 348 10.44 8.82 -20.36
CA GLU A 348 9.91 8.13 -21.54
C GLU A 348 9.98 6.61 -21.40
N HIS A 349 11.12 6.07 -20.95
CA HIS A 349 11.27 4.63 -20.73
C HIS A 349 10.36 4.13 -19.60
N CYS A 350 10.28 4.86 -18.48
CA CYS A 350 9.39 4.54 -17.38
C CYS A 350 7.90 4.60 -17.79
N ASP A 351 7.52 5.56 -18.63
CA ASP A 351 6.16 5.71 -19.13
C ASP A 351 5.80 4.57 -20.10
N HIS A 352 6.73 4.17 -20.97
CA HIS A 352 6.57 3.01 -21.83
C HIS A 352 6.37 1.71 -21.02
N LEU A 353 7.22 1.47 -20.02
CA LEU A 353 7.07 0.32 -19.12
C LEU A 353 5.74 0.38 -18.37
N ARG A 354 5.34 1.57 -17.90
CA ARG A 354 4.04 1.75 -17.24
C ARG A 354 2.89 1.36 -18.16
N GLN A 355 2.93 1.76 -19.44
CA GLN A 355 1.91 1.39 -20.42
C GLN A 355 1.83 -0.14 -20.61
N VAL A 356 2.97 -0.80 -20.74
CA VAL A 356 3.05 -2.27 -20.79
C VAL A 356 2.41 -2.89 -19.54
N PHE A 357 2.65 -2.31 -18.36
CA PHE A 357 2.15 -2.82 -17.08
C PHE A 357 0.72 -2.39 -16.70
N THR A 358 0.13 -1.41 -17.39
CA THR A 358 -1.25 -0.96 -17.15
C THR A 358 -2.29 -1.70 -17.97
N SER A 359 -1.88 -2.56 -18.90
CA SER A 359 -2.77 -3.59 -19.44
C SER A 359 -3.41 -4.36 -18.26
N ASP A 360 -4.62 -4.91 -18.39
CA ASP A 360 -5.34 -5.65 -17.32
C ASP A 360 -4.59 -6.86 -16.72
N ASN A 361 -3.35 -7.04 -17.15
CA ASN A 361 -2.35 -8.01 -16.75
C ASN A 361 -1.80 -7.69 -15.36
N ARG A 362 -2.32 -8.45 -14.41
CA ARG A 362 -1.90 -8.39 -13.01
C ARG A 362 -0.55 -9.07 -12.74
N MET A 363 -0.19 -10.04 -13.57
CA MET A 363 0.96 -10.93 -13.39
C MET A 363 1.96 -10.69 -14.52
N LEU A 364 3.15 -10.27 -14.14
CA LEU A 364 4.21 -9.93 -15.07
C LEU A 364 5.47 -10.73 -14.75
N TYR A 365 6.03 -11.32 -15.78
CA TYR A 365 7.32 -11.97 -15.76
C TYR A 365 8.29 -11.17 -16.61
N ILE A 366 9.35 -10.65 -15.99
CA ILE A 366 10.41 -9.91 -16.68
C ILE A 366 11.60 -10.87 -16.84
N GLN A 367 11.80 -11.31 -18.08
CA GLN A 367 13.00 -12.02 -18.48
C GLN A 367 14.12 -11.00 -18.66
N SER A 368 15.07 -11.03 -17.73
CA SER A 368 16.08 -9.99 -17.56
C SER A 368 17.46 -10.49 -17.93
N GLN A 369 18.26 -9.64 -18.59
CA GLN A 369 19.72 -9.85 -18.69
C GLN A 369 20.45 -9.50 -17.39
N CYS A 370 19.90 -8.57 -16.60
CA CYS A 370 20.44 -8.15 -15.31
C CYS A 370 19.32 -7.82 -14.33
N ILE A 371 19.07 -8.78 -13.43
CA ILE A 371 17.95 -8.74 -12.49
C ILE A 371 17.94 -7.44 -11.68
N ASN A 372 19.10 -6.94 -11.28
CA ASN A 372 19.24 -5.72 -10.49
C ASN A 372 18.69 -4.49 -11.21
N LEU A 373 19.06 -4.29 -12.48
CA LEU A 373 18.60 -3.13 -13.26
C LEU A 373 17.13 -3.27 -13.65
N SER A 374 16.68 -4.47 -14.04
CA SER A 374 15.27 -4.68 -14.34
C SER A 374 14.38 -4.46 -13.12
N THR A 375 14.82 -4.92 -11.95
CA THR A 375 14.15 -4.64 -10.67
C THR A 375 14.09 -3.13 -10.44
N LEU A 376 15.21 -2.43 -10.61
CA LEU A 376 15.27 -0.98 -10.43
C LEU A 376 14.32 -0.23 -11.36
N LYS A 377 14.20 -0.65 -12.64
CA LYS A 377 13.20 -0.12 -13.58
C LYS A 377 11.79 -0.24 -13.01
N VAL A 378 11.42 -1.42 -12.52
CA VAL A 378 10.10 -1.68 -11.94
C VAL A 378 9.84 -0.78 -10.72
N LEU A 379 10.83 -0.65 -9.82
CA LEU A 379 10.72 0.21 -8.64
C LEU A 379 10.59 1.70 -8.99
N GLN A 380 11.21 2.16 -10.09
CA GLN A 380 11.06 3.54 -10.54
C GLN A 380 9.72 3.79 -11.26
N VAL A 381 9.13 2.75 -11.84
CA VAL A 381 7.82 2.83 -12.49
C VAL A 381 6.68 2.88 -11.46
N PHE A 382 6.79 2.11 -10.37
CA PHE A 382 5.77 1.96 -9.34
C PHE A 382 6.16 2.61 -8.02
N GLN A 383 5.36 3.57 -7.56
CA GLN A 383 5.61 4.28 -6.30
C GLN A 383 5.42 3.39 -5.06
N SER A 384 4.49 2.43 -5.12
CA SER A 384 4.14 1.56 -4.00
C SER A 384 4.47 0.09 -4.29
N SER A 385 5.76 -0.24 -4.21
CA SER A 385 6.27 -1.58 -4.51
C SER A 385 6.99 -2.21 -3.32
N LEU A 386 6.73 -3.49 -3.07
CA LEU A 386 7.41 -4.32 -2.09
C LEU A 386 8.45 -5.20 -2.80
N LEU A 387 9.75 -4.95 -2.57
CA LEU A 387 10.83 -5.75 -3.15
C LEU A 387 11.24 -6.89 -2.21
N VAL A 388 11.18 -8.12 -2.70
CA VAL A 388 11.55 -9.33 -1.96
C VAL A 388 12.43 -10.24 -2.80
N ASN A 389 13.42 -10.89 -2.18
CA ASN A 389 14.20 -11.95 -2.82
C ASN A 389 13.42 -13.28 -2.82
N ALA A 390 13.48 -14.06 -3.89
CA ALA A 390 12.82 -15.37 -3.98
C ALA A 390 13.15 -16.31 -2.80
N LYS A 391 14.40 -16.30 -2.31
CA LYS A 391 14.81 -17.11 -1.13
C LYS A 391 14.14 -16.63 0.16
N LYS A 392 14.02 -15.32 0.36
CA LYS A 392 13.32 -14.76 1.53
C LYS A 392 11.82 -15.00 1.45
N LEU A 393 11.26 -14.93 0.24
CA LEU A 393 9.86 -15.22 0.00
C LEU A 393 9.52 -16.66 0.38
N LEU A 394 10.38 -17.62 0.06
CA LEU A 394 10.21 -19.02 0.46
C LEU A 394 10.16 -19.19 2.00
N THR A 395 10.98 -18.46 2.74
CA THR A 395 11.03 -18.59 4.22
C THR A 395 9.97 -17.77 4.95
N HIS A 396 9.37 -16.77 4.31
CA HIS A 396 8.42 -15.81 4.91
C HIS A 396 7.14 -15.64 4.08
N LEU A 397 6.69 -16.69 3.39
CA LEU A 397 5.60 -16.59 2.41
C LEU A 397 4.31 -16.03 3.03
N SER A 398 3.93 -16.54 4.20
CA SER A 398 2.72 -16.13 4.91
C SER A 398 2.77 -14.66 5.35
N GLU A 399 3.89 -14.21 5.92
CA GLU A 399 4.07 -12.80 6.26
C GLU A 399 4.08 -11.91 5.01
N MET A 400 4.61 -12.41 3.89
CA MET A 400 4.68 -11.66 2.62
C MET A 400 3.34 -11.47 1.98
N ILE A 401 2.55 -12.52 1.93
CA ILE A 401 1.19 -12.43 1.44
C ILE A 401 0.40 -11.49 2.36
N ALA A 402 0.55 -11.58 3.68
CA ALA A 402 -0.14 -10.69 4.60
C ALA A 402 0.25 -9.21 4.38
N VAL A 403 1.54 -8.89 4.35
CA VAL A 403 2.04 -7.50 4.17
C VAL A 403 1.67 -6.95 2.81
N TRP A 404 1.75 -7.75 1.75
CA TRP A 404 1.40 -7.29 0.40
C TRP A 404 -0.12 -7.15 0.22
N ARG A 405 -0.90 -8.15 0.64
CA ARG A 405 -2.36 -8.18 0.52
C ARG A 405 -3.02 -7.08 1.34
N LEU A 406 -2.60 -6.91 2.60
CA LEU A 406 -3.27 -6.03 3.57
C LEU A 406 -2.54 -4.69 3.76
N GLY A 407 -1.31 -4.57 3.27
CA GLY A 407 -0.53 -3.35 3.36
C GLY A 407 -0.71 -2.38 2.19
N MET A 408 0.06 -1.30 2.25
CA MET A 408 -0.03 -0.20 1.29
C MET A 408 0.61 -0.50 -0.07
N TYR A 409 1.30 -1.62 -0.21
CA TYR A 409 2.04 -2.00 -1.42
C TYR A 409 1.11 -2.50 -2.51
N ASP A 410 1.09 -1.82 -3.65
CA ASP A 410 0.27 -2.23 -4.80
C ASP A 410 0.95 -3.31 -5.63
N VAL A 411 2.29 -3.32 -5.65
CA VAL A 411 3.09 -4.24 -6.46
C VAL A 411 4.03 -5.05 -5.59
N LEU A 412 4.00 -6.38 -5.70
CA LEU A 412 5.05 -7.24 -5.17
C LEU A 412 6.06 -7.53 -6.28
N VAL A 413 7.32 -7.16 -6.04
CA VAL A 413 8.44 -7.41 -6.95
C VAL A 413 9.30 -8.52 -6.36
N VAL A 414 9.32 -9.67 -7.02
CA VAL A 414 10.12 -10.82 -6.61
C VAL A 414 11.38 -10.90 -7.45
N LYS A 415 12.53 -10.82 -6.77
CA LYS A 415 13.86 -10.89 -7.34
C LYS A 415 14.39 -12.33 -7.32
N GLY A 416 14.55 -12.94 -8.48
CA GLY A 416 15.13 -14.27 -8.69
C GLY A 416 14.10 -15.36 -9.04
N VAL A 417 14.60 -16.57 -9.27
CA VAL A 417 13.82 -17.74 -9.70
C VAL A 417 12.91 -18.25 -8.58
N ILE A 418 11.61 -18.45 -8.88
CA ILE A 418 10.70 -19.22 -8.03
C ILE A 418 10.44 -20.58 -8.70
N THR A 419 10.93 -21.65 -8.09
CA THR A 419 10.77 -23.02 -8.62
C THR A 419 9.55 -23.75 -8.09
N ASP A 420 8.96 -23.29 -6.98
CA ASP A 420 7.82 -23.94 -6.34
C ASP A 420 6.49 -23.39 -6.90
N THR A 421 5.75 -24.25 -7.60
CA THR A 421 4.46 -23.93 -8.21
C THR A 421 3.39 -23.60 -7.17
N ASN A 422 3.45 -24.15 -5.95
CA ASN A 422 2.47 -23.86 -4.90
C ASN A 422 2.59 -22.42 -4.42
N ILE A 423 3.83 -21.93 -4.28
CA ILE A 423 4.10 -20.54 -3.92
C ILE A 423 3.53 -19.60 -4.98
N LEU A 424 3.78 -19.87 -6.26
CA LEU A 424 3.23 -19.06 -7.34
C LEU A 424 1.70 -19.06 -7.33
N LYS A 425 1.06 -20.22 -7.15
CA LYS A 425 -0.40 -20.31 -7.04
C LYS A 425 -0.95 -19.47 -5.89
N GLU A 426 -0.26 -19.45 -4.75
CA GLU A 426 -0.65 -18.64 -3.59
C GLU A 426 -0.50 -17.14 -3.84
N LEU A 427 0.59 -16.70 -4.49
CA LEU A 427 0.76 -15.29 -4.85
C LEU A 427 -0.28 -14.81 -5.88
N VAL A 428 -0.63 -15.69 -6.82
CA VAL A 428 -1.66 -15.42 -7.85
C VAL A 428 -3.06 -15.34 -7.24
N SER A 429 -3.33 -16.10 -6.16
CA SER A 429 -4.64 -16.14 -5.51
C SER A 429 -5.01 -14.88 -4.71
N VAL A 430 -4.03 -14.03 -4.36
CA VAL A 430 -4.28 -12.71 -3.76
C VAL A 430 -5.30 -11.95 -4.64
N PRO A 431 -6.25 -11.15 -4.15
CA PRO A 431 -7.23 -10.48 -5.02
C PRO A 431 -6.68 -9.23 -5.73
N LYS A 432 -7.38 -8.77 -6.78
CA LYS A 432 -7.15 -7.44 -7.41
C LYS A 432 -7.41 -6.32 -6.40
N PRO A 433 -6.74 -5.14 -6.51
CA PRO A 433 -5.92 -4.65 -7.63
C PRO A 433 -4.40 -4.96 -7.53
N LYS A 434 -3.96 -5.75 -6.54
CA LYS A 434 -2.54 -6.03 -6.27
C LYS A 434 -1.83 -6.64 -7.49
N ARG A 435 -0.59 -6.27 -7.81
CA ARG A 435 0.15 -6.79 -8.98
C ARG A 435 1.41 -7.55 -8.58
N LEU A 436 1.71 -8.63 -9.31
CA LEU A 436 2.89 -9.46 -9.10
C LEU A 436 3.86 -9.28 -10.26
N VAL A 437 5.09 -8.91 -9.94
CA VAL A 437 6.19 -8.81 -10.90
C VAL A 437 7.30 -9.76 -10.47
N ILE A 438 7.72 -10.66 -11.34
CA ILE A 438 8.85 -11.55 -11.11
C ILE A 438 9.96 -11.16 -12.09
N THR A 439 11.16 -10.90 -11.57
CA THR A 439 12.35 -10.59 -12.38
C THR A 439 13.35 -11.74 -12.28
N ASP A 440 13.69 -12.35 -13.40
CA ASP A 440 14.54 -13.55 -13.45
C ASP A 440 15.35 -13.62 -14.76
N THR A 441 16.45 -14.38 -14.77
CA THR A 441 17.25 -14.67 -15.97
C THR A 441 16.83 -15.97 -16.66
N VAL A 442 16.17 -16.89 -15.93
CA VAL A 442 15.84 -18.22 -16.44
C VAL A 442 14.43 -18.24 -17.02
N HIS A 443 14.31 -18.71 -18.26
CA HIS A 443 13.02 -18.95 -18.91
C HIS A 443 12.31 -20.14 -18.24
N SER A 444 11.19 -19.89 -17.55
CA SER A 444 10.40 -20.94 -16.91
C SER A 444 9.06 -21.14 -17.62
N GLN A 445 8.75 -22.40 -17.96
CA GLN A 445 7.46 -22.78 -18.55
C GLN A 445 6.30 -22.53 -17.58
N LEU A 446 6.55 -22.57 -16.26
CA LEU A 446 5.56 -22.34 -15.21
C LEU A 446 4.87 -20.97 -15.34
N TYR A 447 5.61 -19.93 -15.72
CA TYR A 447 5.04 -18.60 -15.88
C TYR A 447 4.03 -18.54 -17.03
N LYS A 448 4.25 -19.30 -18.11
CA LYS A 448 3.30 -19.42 -19.22
C LYS A 448 2.03 -20.17 -18.80
N GLU A 449 2.18 -21.25 -18.03
CA GLU A 449 1.05 -22.03 -17.52
C GLU A 449 0.14 -21.20 -16.60
N LEU A 450 0.73 -20.31 -15.80
CA LEU A 450 0.02 -19.38 -14.94
C LEU A 450 -0.37 -18.06 -15.62
N GLN A 451 -0.25 -17.98 -16.95
CA GLN A 451 -0.68 -16.82 -17.76
C GLN A 451 0.03 -15.50 -17.41
N PHE A 452 1.30 -15.54 -17.01
CA PHE A 452 2.10 -14.33 -16.86
C PHE A 452 2.34 -13.68 -18.22
N VAL A 453 2.21 -12.36 -18.28
CA VAL A 453 2.72 -11.61 -19.42
C VAL A 453 4.23 -11.55 -19.33
N THR A 454 4.90 -12.01 -20.39
CA THR A 454 6.36 -12.03 -20.46
C THR A 454 6.87 -10.75 -21.11
N PHE A 455 7.78 -10.05 -20.44
CA PHE A 455 8.50 -8.89 -20.95
C PHE A 455 10.00 -9.19 -20.99
N ASN A 456 10.59 -9.13 -22.18
CA ASN A 456 12.03 -9.34 -22.35
C ASN A 456 12.74 -8.01 -22.15
N ASP A 457 13.43 -7.85 -21.02
CA ASP A 457 14.14 -6.62 -20.71
C ASP A 457 15.58 -6.67 -21.20
N THR A 458 15.90 -5.77 -22.12
CA THR A 458 17.25 -5.50 -22.60
C THR A 458 17.70 -4.11 -22.16
N PHE A 459 18.90 -4.03 -21.58
CA PHE A 459 19.46 -2.77 -21.12
C PHE A 459 20.18 -2.03 -22.26
N CYS A 460 20.04 -0.71 -22.29
CA CYS A 460 20.88 0.18 -23.09
C CYS A 460 21.15 1.45 -22.28
N LEU A 461 22.38 1.98 -22.36
CA LEU A 461 22.77 3.18 -21.61
C LEU A 461 21.87 4.39 -21.89
N SER A 462 21.35 4.50 -23.12
CA SER A 462 20.41 5.57 -23.53
C SER A 462 19.07 5.55 -22.78
N GLN A 463 18.71 4.44 -22.13
CA GLN A 463 17.52 4.33 -21.30
C GLN A 463 17.66 5.08 -19.97
N LEU A 464 18.89 5.40 -19.55
CA LEU A 464 19.16 6.17 -18.34
C LEU A 464 18.94 7.67 -18.59
N ASP A 465 18.60 8.44 -17.56
CA ASP A 465 18.60 9.89 -17.66
C ASP A 465 20.02 10.45 -17.85
N LEU A 466 20.12 11.69 -18.33
CA LEU A 466 21.42 12.29 -18.67
C LEU A 466 22.38 12.30 -17.48
N ALA A 467 21.88 12.59 -16.27
CA ALA A 467 22.70 12.63 -15.07
C ALA A 467 23.27 11.23 -14.73
N SER A 468 22.46 10.19 -14.87
CA SER A 468 22.87 8.80 -14.63
C SER A 468 23.81 8.28 -15.72
N GLN A 469 23.59 8.67 -16.98
CA GLN A 469 24.54 8.38 -18.07
C GLN A 469 25.90 9.01 -17.77
N LEU A 470 25.94 10.30 -17.42
CA LEU A 470 27.18 10.99 -17.05
C LEU A 470 27.82 10.35 -15.82
N HIS A 471 27.04 10.01 -14.79
CA HIS A 471 27.55 9.34 -13.60
C HIS A 471 28.24 8.01 -13.91
N VAL A 472 27.65 7.19 -14.78
CA VAL A 472 28.25 5.92 -15.24
C VAL A 472 29.51 6.18 -16.07
N LEU A 473 29.46 7.13 -17.00
CA LEU A 473 30.53 7.43 -17.95
C LEU A 473 31.72 8.16 -17.30
N GLU A 474 31.50 8.96 -16.27
CA GLU A 474 32.56 9.65 -15.53
C GLU A 474 33.13 8.82 -14.39
N HIS A 475 32.58 7.63 -14.15
CA HIS A 475 33.06 6.73 -13.11
C HIS A 475 34.51 6.30 -13.40
N GLU A 476 35.33 6.30 -12.35
CA GLU A 476 36.72 5.88 -12.43
C GLU A 476 36.80 4.35 -12.41
N VAL A 477 37.47 3.78 -13.40
CA VAL A 477 37.70 2.35 -13.56
C VAL A 477 39.20 2.08 -13.55
N GLU A 478 39.59 0.90 -13.09
CA GLU A 478 40.99 0.50 -13.09
C GLU A 478 41.32 -0.13 -14.45
N PHE A 479 41.83 0.68 -15.38
CA PHE A 479 42.25 0.22 -16.69
C PHE A 479 43.74 -0.12 -16.66
N GLN A 480 44.08 -1.41 -16.76
CA GLN A 480 45.46 -1.91 -16.75
C GLN A 480 46.27 -1.43 -15.52
N GLY A 481 45.62 -1.31 -14.37
CA GLY A 481 46.24 -0.83 -13.12
C GLY A 481 46.38 0.69 -13.01
N LEU A 482 45.77 1.45 -13.91
CA LEU A 482 45.68 2.91 -13.83
C LEU A 482 44.22 3.35 -13.68
N PRO A 483 43.91 4.25 -12.75
CA PRO A 483 42.59 4.85 -12.64
C PRO A 483 42.32 5.75 -13.84
N VAL A 484 41.24 5.49 -14.57
CA VAL A 484 40.80 6.33 -15.70
C VAL A 484 39.29 6.46 -15.69
N LYS A 485 38.75 7.56 -16.21
CA LYS A 485 37.30 7.70 -16.41
C LYS A 485 36.84 6.81 -17.55
N LEU A 486 35.70 6.15 -17.43
CA LEU A 486 35.16 5.28 -18.48
C LEU A 486 35.00 6.03 -19.82
N ASN A 487 34.58 7.29 -19.80
CA ASN A 487 34.45 8.15 -20.99
C ASN A 487 35.76 8.57 -21.65
N SER A 488 36.91 8.31 -21.03
CA SER A 488 38.22 8.54 -21.65
C SER A 488 38.69 7.35 -22.49
N LEU A 489 38.06 6.18 -22.35
CA LEU A 489 38.47 4.96 -23.04
C LEU A 489 37.99 4.88 -24.49
N ALA A 490 36.90 5.57 -24.84
CA ALA A 490 36.33 5.59 -26.18
C ALA A 490 35.34 6.75 -26.36
N ASP A 491 34.93 6.99 -27.61
CA ASP A 491 33.89 7.96 -27.93
C ASP A 491 32.56 7.60 -27.23
N VAL A 492 31.83 8.62 -26.77
CA VAL A 492 30.57 8.44 -26.04
C VAL A 492 29.53 7.67 -26.85
N SER A 493 29.50 7.83 -28.17
CA SER A 493 28.61 7.05 -29.05
C SER A 493 28.94 5.56 -29.00
N LEU A 494 30.22 5.20 -29.02
CA LEU A 494 30.65 3.81 -28.94
C LEU A 494 30.40 3.23 -27.54
N LEU A 495 30.65 4.02 -26.49
CA LEU A 495 30.40 3.60 -25.11
C LEU A 495 28.91 3.35 -24.83
N LYS A 496 28.00 4.07 -25.49
CA LYS A 496 26.55 3.81 -25.37
C LYS A 496 26.16 2.40 -25.83
N ASP A 497 26.89 1.84 -26.79
CA ASP A 497 26.65 0.50 -27.33
C ASP A 497 27.41 -0.59 -26.57
N ILE A 498 28.61 -0.26 -26.04
CA ILE A 498 29.48 -1.22 -25.33
C ILE A 498 29.12 -1.37 -23.86
N VAL A 499 28.63 -0.31 -23.20
CA VAL A 499 28.31 -0.36 -21.76
C VAL A 499 27.08 -1.24 -21.53
N THR A 500 27.33 -2.49 -21.17
CA THR A 500 26.30 -3.48 -20.84
C THR A 500 25.74 -3.27 -19.44
N CYS A 501 24.68 -4.00 -19.11
CA CYS A 501 24.14 -4.02 -17.76
C CYS A 501 25.16 -4.50 -16.71
N ASP A 502 26.00 -5.46 -17.06
CA ASP A 502 26.99 -6.03 -16.15
C ASP A 502 28.05 -5.00 -15.80
N VAL A 503 28.51 -4.23 -16.79
CA VAL A 503 29.42 -3.09 -16.58
C VAL A 503 28.81 -2.11 -15.57
N VAL A 504 27.55 -1.71 -15.75
CA VAL A 504 26.88 -0.77 -14.83
C VAL A 504 26.80 -1.32 -13.40
N ILE A 505 26.60 -2.63 -13.23
CA ILE A 505 26.59 -3.26 -11.90
C ILE A 505 28.00 -3.33 -11.31
N GLU A 506 29.00 -3.71 -12.10
CA GLU A 506 30.39 -3.86 -11.66
C GLU A 506 31.03 -2.52 -11.28
N LEU A 507 30.61 -1.42 -11.89
CA LEU A 507 31.01 -0.07 -11.47
C LEU A 507 30.68 0.21 -9.98
N HIS A 508 29.72 -0.49 -9.38
CA HIS A 508 29.45 -0.36 -7.95
C HIS A 508 30.51 -1.04 -7.05
N ASN A 509 31.23 -2.03 -7.58
CA ASN A 509 32.14 -2.90 -6.83
C ASN A 509 33.62 -2.76 -7.26
N SER A 510 33.98 -1.68 -7.96
CA SER A 510 35.25 -1.44 -8.67
C SER A 510 35.44 -2.32 -9.92
N LEU A 511 35.29 -1.71 -11.09
CA LEU A 511 35.49 -2.36 -12.39
C LEU A 511 36.97 -2.33 -12.78
N GLN A 512 37.55 -3.51 -13.00
CA GLN A 512 38.90 -3.66 -13.53
C GLN A 512 38.85 -4.08 -15.01
N ILE A 513 39.55 -3.34 -15.86
CA ILE A 513 39.62 -3.59 -17.30
C ILE A 513 41.06 -3.90 -17.68
N GLY A 514 41.32 -5.19 -17.93
CA GLY A 514 42.67 -5.68 -18.20
C GLY A 514 43.53 -5.78 -16.95
N GLN A 515 44.73 -6.36 -17.10
CA GLN A 515 45.70 -6.50 -16.01
C GLN A 515 46.87 -5.55 -16.24
N ARG A 516 47.41 -5.00 -15.15
CA ARG A 516 48.70 -4.31 -15.20
C ARG A 516 49.77 -5.31 -15.61
N LEU A 517 50.47 -5.03 -16.70
CA LEU A 517 51.62 -5.84 -17.12
C LEU A 517 52.74 -5.64 -16.09
N GLN A 518 52.93 -6.62 -15.21
CA GLN A 518 53.95 -6.58 -14.14
C GLN A 518 55.35 -6.86 -14.71
N ASP A 519 55.42 -7.76 -15.69
CA ASP A 519 56.63 -8.08 -16.44
C ASP A 519 56.37 -7.78 -17.92
N ILE A 520 56.97 -6.70 -18.42
CA ILE A 520 57.00 -6.44 -19.85
C ILE A 520 57.87 -7.55 -20.45
N ASP A 521 57.24 -8.59 -21.02
CA ASP A 521 57.92 -9.62 -21.80
C ASP A 521 58.88 -8.91 -22.78
N PRO A 522 60.13 -9.35 -22.96
CA PRO A 522 61.03 -8.74 -23.95
C PRO A 522 60.47 -8.74 -25.38
N CYS A 523 59.46 -9.57 -25.67
CA CYS A 523 58.70 -9.59 -26.93
C CYS A 523 57.48 -8.65 -26.92
N TYR A 524 57.16 -7.99 -25.80
CA TYR A 524 56.08 -7.01 -25.73
C TYR A 524 56.45 -5.80 -26.59
N LEU A 525 55.70 -5.63 -27.68
CA LEU A 525 55.77 -4.45 -28.51
C LEU A 525 54.84 -3.39 -27.89
N PRO A 526 55.38 -2.33 -27.26
CA PRO A 526 54.55 -1.26 -26.72
C PRO A 526 53.74 -0.65 -27.86
N ARG A 527 52.42 -0.83 -27.80
CA ARG A 527 51.50 -0.22 -28.76
C ARG A 527 51.23 1.21 -28.31
N LYS A 528 51.85 2.19 -28.97
CA LYS A 528 51.37 3.58 -28.89
C LYS A 528 50.13 3.69 -29.75
N PHE A 529 48.99 4.06 -29.15
CA PHE A 529 47.85 4.54 -29.91
C PHE A 529 48.26 5.84 -30.60
N LEU A 530 48.46 5.76 -31.91
CA LEU A 530 48.84 6.90 -32.72
C LEU A 530 47.56 7.49 -33.33
N ARG A 531 47.06 8.59 -32.75
CA ARG A 531 46.02 9.39 -33.41
C ARG A 531 46.67 10.14 -34.57
N ARG A 532 46.29 9.80 -35.80
CA ARG A 532 46.68 10.55 -37.00
C ARG A 532 45.52 11.43 -37.41
N GLU A 533 45.68 12.73 -37.25
CA GLU A 533 44.75 13.71 -37.81
C GLU A 533 45.19 14.04 -39.23
N LEU A 534 44.27 13.91 -40.18
CA LEU A 534 44.50 14.30 -41.57
C LEU A 534 43.92 15.69 -41.76
N VAL A 535 44.80 16.67 -41.96
CA VAL A 535 44.42 18.06 -42.24
C VAL A 535 44.57 18.29 -43.73
N ASN A 536 43.55 18.87 -44.37
CA ASN A 536 43.64 19.25 -45.79
C ASN A 536 44.71 20.34 -45.94
N GLU A 537 45.67 20.15 -46.86
CA GLU A 537 46.74 21.10 -47.13
C GLU A 537 46.23 22.49 -47.53
N GLU A 538 45.02 22.58 -48.09
CA GLU A 538 44.39 23.85 -48.48
C GLU A 538 44.15 24.79 -47.29
N ILE A 539 43.96 24.25 -46.08
CA ILE A 539 43.80 25.06 -44.86
C ILE A 539 45.05 25.94 -44.66
N PHE A 540 46.25 25.44 -44.95
CA PHE A 540 47.46 26.23 -44.82
C PHE A 540 47.54 27.42 -45.80
N ARG A 541 46.68 27.48 -46.82
CA ARG A 541 46.63 28.55 -47.83
C ARG A 541 45.45 29.51 -47.67
N GLU A 542 44.52 29.24 -46.76
CA GLU A 542 43.38 30.13 -46.51
C GLU A 542 43.83 31.41 -45.81
N ASN A 543 43.61 32.58 -46.41
CA ASN A 543 44.14 33.85 -45.90
C ASN A 543 43.47 34.40 -44.63
N SER A 544 42.31 33.85 -44.24
CA SER A 544 41.49 34.34 -43.12
C SER A 544 41.78 33.69 -41.78
N ILE A 545 42.69 32.71 -41.72
CA ILE A 545 42.94 31.94 -40.51
C ILE A 545 44.39 32.07 -40.02
N PHE A 546 44.53 32.04 -38.70
CA PHE A 546 45.79 31.88 -37.98
C PHE A 546 45.92 30.41 -37.60
N ILE A 547 47.08 29.82 -37.85
CA ILE A 547 47.32 28.39 -37.69
C ILE A 547 48.42 28.20 -36.67
N ALA A 548 48.11 27.50 -35.58
CA ALA A 548 49.08 27.02 -34.62
C ALA A 548 49.11 25.49 -34.67
N VAL A 549 50.29 24.92 -34.84
CA VAL A 549 50.49 23.47 -35.04
C VAL A 549 51.57 22.95 -34.09
N SER A 550 51.36 21.77 -33.51
CA SER A 550 52.39 21.01 -32.80
C SER A 550 52.79 19.77 -33.59
N GLY A 551 53.94 19.18 -33.27
CA GLY A 551 54.39 17.90 -33.86
C GLY A 551 54.83 17.94 -35.33
N ILE A 552 54.88 19.12 -35.96
CA ILE A 552 55.41 19.33 -37.32
C ILE A 552 56.73 20.12 -37.25
N SER A 553 57.72 19.75 -38.06
CA SER A 553 58.96 20.52 -38.16
C SER A 553 58.72 21.84 -38.90
N GLU A 554 59.54 22.85 -38.60
CA GLU A 554 59.51 24.15 -39.27
C GLU A 554 59.67 24.01 -40.79
N ASP A 555 60.63 23.20 -41.24
CA ASP A 555 60.84 22.92 -42.66
C ASP A 555 59.60 22.30 -43.32
N ARG A 556 58.89 21.42 -42.60
CA ARG A 556 57.71 20.75 -43.13
C ARG A 556 56.52 21.70 -43.20
N LEU A 557 56.34 22.55 -42.19
CA LEU A 557 55.32 23.60 -42.22
C LEU A 557 55.60 24.62 -43.33
N ALA A 558 56.88 25.01 -43.53
CA ALA A 558 57.29 25.92 -44.59
C ALA A 558 56.94 25.42 -46.01
N GLN A 559 56.86 24.10 -46.21
CA GLN A 559 56.43 23.50 -47.48
C GLN A 559 54.92 23.57 -47.72
N LEU A 560 54.11 23.72 -46.66
CA LEU A 560 52.65 23.70 -46.72
C LEU A 560 52.04 25.09 -46.85
N ILE A 561 52.74 26.12 -46.38
CA ILE A 561 52.28 27.51 -46.35
C ILE A 561 52.69 28.29 -47.61
N PRO A 562 52.05 29.43 -47.92
CA PRO A 562 52.45 30.30 -49.02
C PRO A 562 53.90 30.78 -48.92
N HIS A 563 54.59 30.85 -50.05
CA HIS A 563 56.00 31.25 -50.10
C HIS A 563 56.19 32.68 -49.59
N GLY A 564 57.02 32.84 -48.55
CA GLY A 564 57.35 34.13 -47.94
C GLY A 564 56.62 34.43 -46.63
N ASP A 565 55.66 33.60 -46.23
CA ASP A 565 55.01 33.74 -44.92
C ASP A 565 55.96 33.31 -43.78
N GLN A 566 55.93 34.07 -42.69
CA GLN A 566 56.76 33.80 -41.51
C GLN A 566 56.14 32.70 -40.65
N ILE A 567 57.01 31.84 -40.11
CA ILE A 567 56.68 30.85 -39.08
C ILE A 567 57.33 31.33 -37.79
N LEU A 568 56.56 31.43 -36.71
CA LEU A 568 57.08 31.72 -35.38
C LEU A 568 56.96 30.51 -34.46
N LYS A 569 57.97 30.29 -33.62
CA LYS A 569 57.88 29.30 -32.53
C LYS A 569 57.23 29.97 -31.34
N PHE A 570 56.17 29.36 -30.82
CA PHE A 570 55.55 29.77 -29.59
C PHE A 570 56.37 29.22 -28.41
N ASP A 571 56.89 30.12 -27.58
CA ASP A 571 57.57 29.81 -26.32
C ASP A 571 56.68 30.31 -25.18
N GLU A 572 56.27 29.40 -24.29
CA GLU A 572 55.42 29.72 -23.13
C GLU A 572 56.06 30.76 -22.20
N ASN A 573 57.37 30.97 -22.29
CA ASN A 573 58.10 31.97 -21.50
C ASN A 573 58.14 33.35 -22.15
N ASN A 574 57.68 33.51 -23.41
CA ASN A 574 57.75 34.76 -24.16
C ASN A 574 56.45 35.04 -24.95
N TYR A 575 55.49 35.70 -24.30
CA TYR A 575 54.14 35.99 -24.80
C TYR A 575 54.04 37.07 -25.90
N ALA A 576 55.13 37.40 -26.59
CA ALA A 576 55.10 38.36 -27.67
C ALA A 576 54.45 37.75 -28.94
N ILE A 577 53.12 37.77 -29.00
CA ILE A 577 52.37 37.35 -30.17
C ILE A 577 52.50 38.44 -31.25
N ASN A 578 53.25 38.14 -32.32
CA ASN A 578 53.27 38.98 -33.49
C ASN A 578 51.94 38.82 -34.25
N ASN A 579 51.04 39.79 -34.11
CA ASN A 579 49.70 39.78 -34.73
C ASN A 579 49.73 39.76 -36.28
N THR A 580 50.91 39.96 -36.89
CA THR A 580 51.08 39.84 -38.35
C THR A 580 51.55 38.45 -38.78
N CYS A 581 52.00 37.61 -37.84
CA CYS A 581 52.43 36.25 -38.12
C CYS A 581 51.24 35.29 -38.06
N ARG A 582 51.04 34.56 -39.16
CA ARG A 582 49.88 33.68 -39.35
C ARG A 582 50.14 32.24 -38.94
N TYR A 583 51.40 31.80 -38.92
CA TYR A 583 51.77 30.41 -38.68
C TYR A 583 52.65 30.29 -37.45
N TRP A 584 52.23 29.44 -36.53
CA TRP A 584 52.87 29.25 -35.23
C TRP A 584 53.18 27.77 -35.01
N ILE A 585 54.39 27.46 -34.52
CA ILE A 585 54.76 26.12 -34.06
C ILE A 585 54.75 26.13 -32.54
N ILE A 586 53.90 25.29 -31.96
CA ILE A 586 53.84 25.07 -30.51
C ILE A 586 54.87 23.98 -30.19
N GLN A 587 55.92 24.34 -29.45
CA GLN A 587 56.83 23.35 -28.89
C GLN A 587 56.15 22.71 -27.67
N GLU A 588 55.81 21.43 -27.77
CA GLU A 588 55.38 20.66 -26.60
C GLU A 588 56.57 20.56 -25.64
N GLY A 589 56.42 21.10 -24.43
CA GLY A 589 57.36 20.87 -23.35
C GLY A 589 57.44 19.37 -23.06
N ILE A 590 58.66 18.82 -23.06
CA ILE A 590 58.94 17.42 -22.71
C ILE A 590 58.58 17.18 -21.25
#